data_AF-A0A061IHN5-F1
#
_entry.id   AF-A0A061IHN5-F1
#
_cell.length_a   1.000
_cell.length_b   1.000
_cell.length_c   1.000
_cell.angle_alpha   90.00
_cell.angle_beta   90.00
_cell.angle_gamma   90.00
#
_symmetry.space_group_name_H-M   'P 1'
#
loop_
_entity.id
_entity.type
_entity.pdbx_description
1 polymer ?
#
loop_
_entity_poly.entity_id
_entity_poly.type
_entity_poly.pdbx_seq_one_letter_code
_entity_poly.pdbx_strand_id
1 'polypeptide(L)'
;MTHKAAFDTDISTLTRFVMEQGRKAHGTGEMTQLLNSLCTAIKAISSAVRKAGIVHLLGIAGTTNVTGDQVKKLDVLSNDLVINMLKSSFSTCVLVSEEDKHAIIIEPEKRGKYVVCFDPLDGSSNIDCLVSVGTIFGIYKKAVGEFILVDKDVKIKKKGNIYSLNEGYAKDFDPAIAEYIQRKKFPPDNSTPYGARYVGSMVADVHRTLVYGGIFLYPANKKSPNGKKASIPVRKKGGFEDSPATMTDRSPFETDMLTLTRYVMEKGRQAKGTGELTQLLNSMLTAIKAISSAVRKAGLANLYGIAGSVNVTGDEVKKLDVLSNSLVINMLQSSYSTCVLVSEENKEAVITAKEKRTTEDEPSEKDALQPGRNIVAAGYALYGSATLVALSTGQGVDLFMLDPALGEFVLVEKDIRIKKKGKIFSLNEGYAKYFDAATTEYVQKKKFPEDGSAPYGARYVGSMVADVHRTLVYGGIFMYPANQKSPKGKVTSYVHWLPG
;
A
#
# COMPACT_ATOMS: atom_id res chain seq x y z
N MET A 1 18.05 -32.46 -14.10
CA MET A 1 17.58 -33.47 -13.13
C MET A 1 18.53 -33.43 -11.95
N THR A 2 18.12 -32.83 -10.83
CA THR A 2 18.88 -32.88 -9.58
C THR A 2 18.61 -34.23 -8.90
N HIS A 3 19.67 -34.91 -8.48
CA HIS A 3 19.61 -36.16 -7.72
C HIS A 3 18.68 -36.00 -6.51
N LYS A 4 17.54 -36.70 -6.49
CA LYS A 4 16.74 -36.87 -5.27
C LYS A 4 17.44 -37.93 -4.42
N ALA A 5 18.04 -37.52 -3.31
CA ALA A 5 18.49 -38.44 -2.27
C ALA A 5 17.28 -39.23 -1.72
N ALA A 6 17.51 -40.46 -1.25
CA ALA A 6 16.45 -41.36 -0.78
C ALA A 6 15.67 -40.83 0.44
N PHE A 7 16.25 -39.87 1.18
CA PHE A 7 15.58 -39.08 2.20
C PHE A 7 16.07 -37.64 2.10
N ASP A 8 15.14 -36.72 1.85
CA ASP A 8 15.42 -35.29 1.94
C ASP A 8 15.15 -34.84 3.38
N THR A 9 16.23 -34.62 4.14
CA THR A 9 16.16 -34.11 5.51
C THR A 9 15.96 -32.59 5.55
N ASP A 10 16.03 -31.91 4.40
CA ASP A 10 15.89 -30.45 4.30
C ASP A 10 14.42 -30.05 4.11
N ILE A 11 13.61 -30.26 5.16
CA ILE A 11 12.18 -29.97 5.12
C ILE A 11 11.97 -28.45 4.99
N SER A 12 11.31 -28.04 3.90
CA SER A 12 10.90 -26.65 3.67
C SER A 12 9.49 -26.44 4.20
N THR A 13 9.35 -25.96 5.43
CA THR A 13 8.05 -25.54 5.97
C THR A 13 7.58 -24.23 5.34
N LEU A 14 6.28 -23.94 5.39
CA LEU A 14 5.71 -22.67 4.92
C LEU A 14 6.35 -21.48 5.64
N THR A 15 6.52 -21.56 6.96
CA THR A 15 7.19 -20.51 7.74
C THR A 15 8.61 -20.27 7.25
N ARG A 16 9.41 -21.33 7.06
CA ARG A 16 10.76 -21.20 6.51
C ARG A 16 10.75 -20.60 5.12
N PHE A 17 9.88 -21.09 4.24
CA PHE A 17 9.74 -20.60 2.87
C PHE A 17 9.43 -19.09 2.85
N VAL A 18 8.43 -18.65 3.60
CA VAL A 18 8.02 -17.24 3.66
C VAL A 18 9.13 -16.37 4.28
N MET A 19 9.87 -16.86 5.27
CA MET A 19 11.03 -16.16 5.83
C MET A 19 12.14 -15.98 4.80
N GLU A 20 12.47 -17.03 4.03
CA GLU A 20 13.48 -16.97 2.97
C GLU A 20 13.07 -16.02 1.85
N GLN A 21 11.80 -16.03 1.44
CA GLN A 21 11.27 -15.09 0.46
C GLN A 21 11.26 -13.66 0.98
N GLY A 22 10.87 -13.45 2.24
CA GLY A 22 10.91 -12.15 2.90
C GLY A 22 12.32 -11.56 2.98
N ARG A 23 13.33 -12.40 3.24
CA ARG A 23 14.75 -12.00 3.21
C ARG A 23 15.18 -11.56 1.82
N LYS A 24 14.84 -12.30 0.78
CA LYS A 24 15.13 -11.93 -0.62
C LYS A 24 14.46 -10.63 -1.05
N ALA A 25 13.26 -10.36 -0.53
CA ALA A 25 12.50 -9.15 -0.80
C ALA A 25 12.90 -7.96 0.10
N HIS A 26 13.88 -8.12 1.00
CA HIS A 26 14.25 -7.13 2.02
C HIS A 26 13.04 -6.60 2.83
N GLY A 27 12.09 -7.50 3.09
CA GLY A 27 10.86 -7.19 3.82
C GLY A 27 11.09 -6.99 5.32
N THR A 28 10.15 -6.32 5.99
CA THR A 28 10.19 -6.04 7.43
C THR A 28 9.85 -7.24 8.32
N GLY A 29 9.35 -8.32 7.74
CA GLY A 29 8.85 -9.49 8.47
C GLY A 29 7.34 -9.47 8.75
N GLU A 30 6.64 -8.33 8.62
CA GLU A 30 5.18 -8.23 8.85
C GLU A 30 4.38 -9.20 7.96
N MET A 31 4.74 -9.38 6.69
CA MET A 31 4.09 -10.38 5.82
C MET A 31 4.28 -11.81 6.35
N THR A 32 5.46 -12.11 6.90
CA THR A 32 5.75 -13.41 7.50
C THR A 32 4.88 -13.65 8.73
N GLN A 33 4.75 -12.64 9.60
CA GLN A 33 3.90 -12.72 10.79
C GLN A 33 2.42 -12.86 10.42
N LEU A 34 1.96 -12.13 9.40
CA LEU A 34 0.62 -12.24 8.83
C LEU A 34 0.32 -13.66 8.36
N LEU A 35 1.19 -14.23 7.52
CA LEU A 35 1.01 -15.57 6.95
C LEU A 35 1.12 -16.67 8.01
N ASN A 36 1.98 -16.52 9.02
CA ASN A 36 2.04 -17.46 10.15
C ASN A 36 0.75 -17.43 11.00
N SER A 37 0.19 -16.25 11.22
CA SER A 37 -1.09 -16.10 11.94
C SER A 37 -2.24 -16.75 11.18
N LEU A 38 -2.27 -16.53 9.86
CA LEU A 38 -3.24 -17.17 8.96
C LEU A 38 -3.09 -18.70 8.94
N CYS A 39 -1.85 -19.22 8.90
CA CYS A 39 -1.61 -20.67 9.00
C CYS A 39 -2.14 -21.26 10.30
N THR A 40 -2.05 -20.52 11.40
CA THR A 40 -2.59 -20.95 12.70
C THR A 40 -4.11 -21.02 12.66
N ALA A 41 -4.79 -20.03 12.06
CA ALA A 41 -6.24 -20.07 11.84
C ALA A 41 -6.63 -21.28 10.97
N ILE A 42 -5.93 -21.50 9.85
CA ILE A 42 -6.19 -22.62 8.93
C ILE A 42 -6.03 -23.96 9.64
N LYS A 43 -5.01 -24.13 10.49
CA LYS A 43 -4.83 -25.36 11.31
C LYS A 43 -6.00 -25.59 12.27
N ALA A 44 -6.47 -24.53 12.92
CA ALA A 44 -7.62 -24.61 13.83
C ALA A 44 -8.92 -24.97 13.09
N ILE A 45 -9.20 -24.32 11.96
CA ILE A 45 -10.37 -24.61 11.10
C ILE A 45 -10.29 -26.04 10.58
N SER A 46 -9.13 -26.44 10.06
CA SER A 46 -8.84 -27.80 9.58
C SER A 46 -9.13 -28.88 10.64
N SER A 47 -8.79 -28.62 11.90
CA SER A 47 -9.13 -29.50 13.03
C SER A 47 -10.62 -29.49 13.36
N ALA A 48 -11.29 -28.33 13.29
CA ALA A 48 -12.72 -28.21 13.53
C ALA A 48 -13.56 -28.93 12.45
N VAL A 49 -13.24 -28.71 11.17
CA VAL A 49 -13.90 -29.35 10.02
C VAL A 49 -13.80 -30.88 10.12
N ARG A 50 -12.63 -31.43 10.47
CA ARG A 50 -12.44 -32.89 10.62
C ARG A 50 -13.23 -33.51 11.78
N LYS A 51 -13.66 -32.72 12.76
CA LYS A 51 -14.40 -33.19 13.94
C LYS A 51 -15.85 -32.70 13.95
N ALA A 52 -16.28 -31.98 12.92
CA ALA A 52 -17.52 -31.20 12.91
C ALA A 52 -18.76 -32.01 13.34
N GLY A 53 -18.89 -33.24 12.84
CA GLY A 53 -19.99 -34.14 13.18
C GLY A 53 -19.96 -34.65 14.62
N ILE A 54 -18.78 -34.75 15.24
CA ILE A 54 -18.60 -35.25 16.61
C ILE A 54 -18.83 -34.14 17.64
N VAL A 55 -18.38 -32.91 17.34
CA VAL A 55 -18.49 -31.77 18.25
C VAL A 55 -19.74 -30.90 18.02
N HIS A 56 -20.76 -31.45 17.34
CA HIS A 56 -22.04 -30.79 17.05
C HIS A 56 -21.91 -29.40 16.38
N LEU A 57 -20.88 -29.24 15.55
CA LEU A 57 -20.63 -28.03 14.75
C LEU A 57 -21.38 -28.04 13.40
N LEU A 58 -22.12 -29.11 13.09
CA LEU A 58 -23.02 -29.16 11.93
C LEU A 58 -24.32 -28.40 12.20
N GLY A 59 -24.95 -27.93 11.11
CA GLY A 59 -26.21 -27.20 11.14
C GLY A 59 -26.10 -25.68 11.29
N ILE A 60 -27.28 -25.04 11.38
CA ILE A 60 -27.44 -23.59 11.34
C ILE A 60 -27.07 -22.92 12.66
N ALA A 61 -26.49 -21.72 12.57
CA ALA A 61 -26.16 -20.84 13.69
C ALA A 61 -27.35 -19.99 14.16
N GLY A 62 -28.46 -19.99 13.40
CA GLY A 62 -29.68 -19.24 13.72
C GLY A 62 -29.71 -17.80 13.17
N THR A 63 -28.75 -17.42 12.34
CA THR A 63 -28.64 -16.10 11.69
C THR A 63 -28.58 -16.22 10.16
N THR A 64 -28.85 -15.12 9.46
CA THR A 64 -28.74 -15.01 7.99
C THR A 64 -27.64 -14.00 7.66
N ASN A 65 -26.74 -14.33 6.74
CA ASN A 65 -25.64 -13.44 6.34
C ASN A 65 -26.13 -12.34 5.36
N VAL A 66 -25.20 -11.47 4.94
CA VAL A 66 -25.48 -10.34 4.04
C VAL A 66 -25.80 -10.72 2.60
N THR A 67 -25.40 -11.91 2.18
CA THR A 67 -25.71 -12.50 0.87
C THR A 67 -27.05 -13.24 0.88
N GLY A 68 -27.68 -13.41 2.04
CA GLY A 68 -29.02 -14.00 2.22
C GLY A 68 -29.02 -15.51 2.50
N ASP A 69 -27.85 -16.12 2.71
CA ASP A 69 -27.70 -17.54 3.02
C ASP A 69 -27.81 -17.79 4.56
N GLN A 70 -28.30 -18.98 4.93
CA GLN A 70 -28.36 -19.39 6.34
C GLN A 70 -26.94 -19.68 6.85
N VAL A 71 -26.54 -18.96 7.90
CA VAL A 71 -25.20 -19.08 8.48
C VAL A 71 -25.07 -20.42 9.18
N LYS A 72 -24.02 -21.18 8.88
CA LYS A 72 -23.68 -22.42 9.60
C LYS A 72 -22.78 -22.11 10.78
N LYS A 73 -22.79 -22.96 11.81
CA LYS A 73 -21.95 -22.77 13.00
C LYS A 73 -20.45 -22.74 12.66
N LEU A 74 -20.03 -23.48 11.64
CA LEU A 74 -18.65 -23.49 11.17
C LEU A 74 -18.26 -22.20 10.43
N ASP A 75 -19.22 -21.50 9.81
CA ASP A 75 -18.98 -20.20 9.19
C ASP A 75 -18.63 -19.17 10.29
N VAL A 76 -19.41 -19.15 11.38
CA VAL A 76 -19.13 -18.29 12.55
C VAL A 76 -17.77 -18.61 13.17
N LEU A 77 -17.50 -19.89 13.45
CA LEU A 77 -16.25 -20.31 14.08
C LEU A 77 -15.03 -19.98 13.22
N SER A 78 -15.11 -20.25 11.91
CA SER A 78 -14.01 -19.98 10.99
C SER A 78 -13.77 -18.47 10.85
N ASN A 79 -14.82 -17.67 10.76
CA ASN A 79 -14.72 -16.21 10.72
C ASN A 79 -14.02 -15.66 11.97
N ASP A 80 -14.48 -16.05 13.16
CA ASP A 80 -13.89 -15.63 14.43
C ASP A 80 -12.41 -16.02 14.55
N LEU A 81 -12.05 -17.24 14.14
CA LEU A 81 -10.67 -17.71 14.16
C LEU A 81 -9.78 -16.87 13.23
N VAL A 82 -10.21 -16.61 12.00
CA VAL A 82 -9.44 -15.79 11.04
C VAL A 82 -9.30 -14.36 11.56
N ILE A 83 -10.39 -13.71 11.97
CA ILE A 83 -10.36 -12.33 12.48
C ILE A 83 -9.43 -12.21 13.69
N ASN A 84 -9.54 -13.10 14.67
CA ASN A 84 -8.74 -13.03 15.89
C ASN A 84 -7.24 -13.26 15.62
N MET A 85 -6.91 -14.21 14.74
CA MET A 85 -5.51 -14.45 14.35
C MET A 85 -4.94 -13.30 13.52
N LEU A 86 -5.71 -12.73 12.59
CA LEU A 86 -5.25 -11.58 11.80
C LEU A 86 -5.09 -10.32 12.65
N LYS A 87 -6.02 -10.05 13.59
CA LYS A 87 -5.89 -8.95 14.57
C LYS A 87 -4.64 -9.08 15.45
N SER A 88 -4.34 -10.29 15.93
CA SER A 88 -3.17 -10.55 16.79
C SER A 88 -1.84 -10.63 16.02
N SER A 89 -1.88 -10.54 14.68
CA SER A 89 -0.68 -10.52 13.84
C SER A 89 0.07 -9.19 13.84
N PHE A 90 -0.54 -8.11 14.36
CA PHE A 90 -0.01 -6.72 14.30
C PHE A 90 0.35 -6.25 12.87
N SER A 91 -0.18 -6.92 11.84
CA SER A 91 0.24 -6.71 10.45
C SER A 91 -0.89 -6.17 9.56
N THR A 92 -2.13 -6.16 10.05
CA THR A 92 -3.33 -5.76 9.28
C THR A 92 -3.94 -4.45 9.76
N CYS A 93 -4.54 -3.67 8.87
CA CYS A 93 -5.31 -2.46 9.19
C CYS A 93 -6.80 -2.55 8.83
N VAL A 94 -7.16 -3.32 7.81
CA VAL A 94 -8.55 -3.53 7.37
C VAL A 94 -8.76 -4.99 7.04
N LEU A 95 -9.85 -5.57 7.51
CA LEU A 95 -10.29 -6.92 7.16
C LEU A 95 -11.65 -6.86 6.44
N VAL A 96 -11.82 -7.66 5.41
CA VAL A 96 -13.10 -7.86 4.72
C VAL A 96 -13.39 -9.35 4.69
N SER A 97 -14.46 -9.75 5.37
CA SER A 97 -14.95 -11.14 5.39
C SER A 97 -16.22 -11.26 4.54
N GLU A 98 -16.46 -12.43 3.97
CA GLU A 98 -17.78 -12.76 3.41
C GLU A 98 -18.90 -12.68 4.46
N GLU A 99 -18.59 -13.04 5.71
CA GLU A 99 -19.59 -13.16 6.78
C GLU A 99 -19.93 -11.82 7.45
N ASP A 100 -19.12 -10.79 7.21
CA ASP A 100 -19.28 -9.47 7.82
C ASP A 100 -19.80 -8.43 6.81
N LYS A 101 -20.85 -7.69 7.20
CA LYS A 101 -21.47 -6.67 6.34
C LYS A 101 -20.56 -5.50 6.00
N HIS A 102 -19.68 -5.16 6.93
CA HIS A 102 -18.84 -3.97 6.86
C HIS A 102 -17.40 -4.39 7.08
N ALA A 103 -16.47 -3.68 6.43
CA ALA A 103 -15.05 -3.89 6.67
C ALA A 103 -14.71 -3.66 8.15
N ILE A 104 -13.93 -4.57 8.73
CA ILE A 104 -13.48 -4.49 10.11
C ILE A 104 -12.21 -3.65 10.13
N ILE A 105 -12.28 -2.50 10.80
CA ILE A 105 -11.14 -1.61 11.01
C ILE A 105 -10.40 -2.05 12.27
N ILE A 106 -9.10 -2.35 12.14
CA ILE A 106 -8.30 -2.84 13.27
C ILE A 106 -8.02 -1.71 14.27
N GLU A 107 -7.98 -2.04 15.55
CA GLU A 107 -7.72 -1.09 16.64
C GLU A 107 -6.28 -0.55 16.54
N PRO A 108 -6.03 0.75 16.82
CA PRO A 108 -4.72 1.40 16.60
C PRO A 108 -3.51 0.65 17.15
N GLU A 109 -3.66 -0.03 18.29
CA GLU A 109 -2.58 -0.73 18.99
C GLU A 109 -2.18 -2.05 18.28
N LYS A 110 -3.02 -2.55 17.38
CA LYS A 110 -2.86 -3.82 16.66
C LYS A 110 -2.70 -3.65 15.15
N ARG A 111 -2.60 -2.41 14.67
CA ARG A 111 -2.54 -2.10 13.23
C ARG A 111 -1.18 -2.44 12.62
N GLY A 112 -1.23 -2.98 11.40
CA GLY A 112 -0.11 -2.99 10.45
C GLY A 112 -0.53 -2.47 9.08
N LYS A 113 0.22 -2.81 8.03
CA LYS A 113 0.08 -2.19 6.69
C LYS A 113 -0.80 -2.90 5.68
N TYR A 114 -1.32 -4.08 6.04
CA TYR A 114 -2.01 -4.94 5.10
C TYR A 114 -3.53 -4.85 5.24
N VAL A 115 -4.20 -4.90 4.09
CA VAL A 115 -5.64 -5.12 4.01
C VAL A 115 -5.84 -6.57 3.58
N VAL A 116 -6.72 -7.30 4.26
CA VAL A 116 -6.97 -8.72 3.97
C VAL A 116 -8.44 -8.93 3.65
N CYS A 117 -8.72 -9.44 2.46
CA CYS A 117 -10.04 -9.91 2.07
C CYS A 117 -10.04 -11.43 2.13
N PHE A 118 -11.03 -12.05 2.77
CA PHE A 118 -11.07 -13.49 2.92
C PHE A 118 -12.50 -14.06 2.94
N ASP A 119 -12.62 -15.30 2.50
CA ASP A 119 -13.78 -16.16 2.73
C ASP A 119 -13.31 -17.19 3.76
N PRO A 120 -13.83 -17.15 4.99
CA PRO A 120 -13.38 -18.04 6.05
C PRO A 120 -13.74 -19.50 5.78
N LEU A 121 -14.83 -19.78 5.03
CA LEU A 121 -15.28 -21.13 4.74
C LEU A 121 -16.06 -21.27 3.40
N ASP A 122 -15.32 -21.32 2.28
CA ASP A 122 -15.88 -21.58 0.95
C ASP A 122 -16.53 -22.96 0.88
N GLY A 123 -17.71 -23.00 0.27
CA GLY A 123 -18.44 -24.24 0.04
C GLY A 123 -19.14 -24.76 1.28
N SER A 124 -19.38 -23.92 2.30
CA SER A 124 -20.11 -24.25 3.54
C SER A 124 -21.43 -25.00 3.28
N SER A 125 -22.12 -24.71 2.17
CA SER A 125 -23.30 -25.45 1.72
C SER A 125 -23.10 -26.98 1.66
N ASN A 126 -21.89 -27.45 1.34
CA ASN A 126 -21.56 -28.87 1.22
C ASN A 126 -21.04 -29.52 2.52
N ILE A 127 -20.95 -28.77 3.62
CA ILE A 127 -20.31 -29.25 4.85
C ILE A 127 -21.03 -30.44 5.48
N ASP A 128 -22.36 -30.47 5.40
CA ASP A 128 -23.19 -31.55 5.97
C ASP A 128 -23.04 -32.86 5.19
N CYS A 129 -22.60 -32.76 3.93
CA CYS A 129 -22.31 -33.90 3.06
C CYS A 129 -20.83 -34.31 3.08
N LEU A 130 -20.01 -33.70 3.96
CA LEU A 130 -18.57 -33.97 4.12
C LEU A 130 -17.76 -33.85 2.81
N VAL A 131 -18.23 -33.00 1.88
CA VAL A 131 -17.49 -32.65 0.67
C VAL A 131 -16.35 -31.69 1.03
N SER A 132 -15.34 -31.61 0.17
CA SER A 132 -14.25 -30.64 0.34
C SER A 132 -14.75 -29.20 0.38
N VAL A 133 -14.25 -28.46 1.37
CA VAL A 133 -14.49 -27.03 1.62
C VAL A 133 -13.15 -26.32 1.75
N GLY A 134 -13.11 -24.99 1.87
CA GLY A 134 -11.83 -24.27 1.93
C GLY A 134 -11.90 -22.90 2.60
N THR A 135 -10.77 -22.22 2.69
CA THR A 135 -10.68 -20.80 3.09
C THR A 135 -9.96 -20.06 1.98
N ILE A 136 -10.45 -18.92 1.52
CA ILE A 136 -9.83 -18.11 0.45
C ILE A 136 -9.31 -16.82 1.06
N PHE A 137 -8.16 -16.31 0.61
CA PHE A 137 -7.64 -15.04 1.08
C PHE A 137 -6.86 -14.27 0.00
N GLY A 138 -6.99 -12.95 0.02
CA GLY A 138 -6.21 -12.00 -0.76
C GLY A 138 -5.69 -10.88 0.13
N ILE A 139 -4.41 -10.56 -0.01
CA ILE A 139 -3.70 -9.58 0.80
C ILE A 139 -3.28 -8.42 -0.10
N TYR A 140 -3.65 -7.21 0.31
CA TYR A 140 -3.28 -5.95 -0.32
C TYR A 140 -2.43 -5.13 0.62
N LYS A 141 -1.63 -4.21 0.06
CA LYS A 141 -1.02 -3.15 0.85
C LYS A 141 -1.99 -1.97 0.94
N LYS A 142 -2.10 -1.31 2.09
CA LYS A 142 -2.92 -0.11 2.26
C LYS A 142 -2.53 0.97 1.23
N ALA A 143 -3.51 1.51 0.50
CA ALA A 143 -3.29 2.54 -0.50
C ALA A 143 -2.96 3.89 0.16
N VAL A 144 -2.18 4.74 -0.51
CA VAL A 144 -1.84 6.10 -0.06
C VAL A 144 -2.23 7.09 -1.16
N GLY A 145 -2.95 8.17 -0.82
CA GLY A 145 -3.36 9.20 -1.79
C GLY A 145 -2.19 10.04 -2.32
N GLU A 146 -2.15 10.30 -3.64
CA GLU A 146 -1.06 11.03 -4.32
C GLU A 146 -1.40 12.50 -4.66
N PHE A 147 -0.36 13.34 -4.75
CA PHE A 147 -0.44 14.75 -5.20
C PHE A 147 -0.04 14.87 -6.67
N ILE A 148 -0.72 15.74 -7.40
CA ILE A 148 -0.47 16.05 -8.82
C ILE A 148 0.57 17.19 -8.92
N LEU A 149 1.58 17.02 -9.77
CA LEU A 149 2.54 18.08 -10.12
C LEU A 149 1.82 19.09 -11.01
N VAL A 150 1.71 20.34 -10.56
CA VAL A 150 0.98 21.38 -11.29
C VAL A 150 1.86 22.03 -12.37
N ASP A 151 3.17 22.17 -12.12
CA ASP A 151 4.12 22.75 -13.07
C ASP A 151 5.45 21.99 -13.12
N LYS A 152 5.92 21.71 -14.36
CA LYS A 152 7.23 21.13 -14.67
C LYS A 152 8.20 22.23 -15.08
N ASP A 153 9.47 22.08 -14.69
CA ASP A 153 10.60 22.90 -15.17
C ASP A 153 10.41 24.42 -15.01
N VAL A 154 9.94 24.86 -13.83
CA VAL A 154 9.79 26.28 -13.50
C VAL A 154 11.12 26.99 -13.72
N LYS A 155 11.21 27.77 -14.81
CA LYS A 155 12.39 28.57 -15.12
C LYS A 155 12.46 29.74 -14.14
N ILE A 156 13.38 29.64 -13.18
CA ILE A 156 13.68 30.74 -12.25
C ILE A 156 14.09 31.97 -13.08
N LYS A 157 13.33 33.06 -12.93
CA LYS A 157 13.64 34.32 -13.61
C LYS A 157 14.99 34.83 -13.12
N LYS A 158 15.95 34.97 -14.02
CA LYS A 158 17.33 35.42 -13.72
C LYS A 158 17.38 36.81 -13.08
N LYS A 159 16.37 37.65 -13.34
CA LYS A 159 16.19 38.97 -12.77
C LYS A 159 14.71 39.19 -12.51
N GLY A 160 14.38 39.84 -11.40
CA GLY A 160 13.08 40.42 -11.17
C GLY A 160 13.23 41.68 -10.32
N ASN A 161 12.11 42.34 -10.04
CA ASN A 161 12.06 43.68 -9.46
C ASN A 161 11.54 43.66 -8.02
N ILE A 162 11.80 42.59 -7.26
CA ILE A 162 11.41 42.52 -5.85
C ILE A 162 12.63 42.20 -4.98
N TYR A 163 12.60 42.68 -3.74
CA TYR A 163 13.46 42.16 -2.69
C TYR A 163 12.65 41.82 -1.43
N SER A 164 13.13 40.84 -0.68
CA SER A 164 12.59 40.45 0.61
C SER A 164 13.70 40.45 1.66
N LEU A 165 13.58 41.38 2.61
CA LEU A 165 14.49 41.61 3.73
C LEU A 165 13.75 42.42 4.81
N ASN A 166 14.04 42.14 6.09
CA ASN A 166 13.40 42.82 7.21
C ASN A 166 14.01 44.19 7.48
N GLU A 167 13.48 45.23 6.84
CA GLU A 167 14.03 46.59 6.97
C GLU A 167 13.92 47.22 8.36
N GLY A 168 13.14 46.63 9.27
CA GLY A 168 13.11 47.09 10.66
C GLY A 168 14.48 47.03 11.34
N TYR A 169 15.41 46.24 10.81
CA TYR A 169 16.79 46.13 11.28
C TYR A 169 17.80 46.91 10.42
N ALA A 170 17.35 47.80 9.52
CA ALA A 170 18.22 48.50 8.58
C ALA A 170 19.40 49.24 9.22
N LYS A 171 19.21 49.78 10.43
CA LYS A 171 20.25 50.48 11.20
C LYS A 171 21.41 49.58 11.65
N ASP A 172 21.18 48.27 11.71
CA ASP A 172 22.13 47.27 12.20
C ASP A 172 22.76 46.45 11.05
N PHE A 173 22.40 46.75 9.80
CA PHE A 173 22.96 46.08 8.63
C PHE A 173 24.36 46.58 8.31
N ASP A 174 25.14 45.70 7.68
CA ASP A 174 26.38 46.11 7.04
C ASP A 174 26.11 47.29 6.08
N PRO A 175 26.89 48.39 6.16
CA PRO A 175 26.71 49.57 5.32
C PRO A 175 26.62 49.24 3.82
N ALA A 176 27.35 48.24 3.34
CA ALA A 176 27.32 47.83 1.94
C ALA A 176 25.97 47.20 1.54
N ILE A 177 25.32 46.48 2.45
CA ILE A 177 23.98 45.90 2.22
C ILE A 177 22.92 47.00 2.26
N ALA A 178 23.02 47.92 3.22
CA ALA A 178 22.12 49.06 3.33
C ALA A 178 22.18 49.94 2.07
N GLU A 179 23.40 50.25 1.60
CA GLU A 179 23.63 50.99 0.36
C GLU A 179 23.11 50.24 -0.87
N TYR A 180 23.35 48.92 -0.96
CA TYR A 180 22.87 48.09 -2.06
C TYR A 180 21.34 48.09 -2.16
N ILE A 181 20.63 47.94 -1.02
CA ILE A 181 19.16 48.00 -0.98
C ILE A 181 18.66 49.42 -1.30
N GLN A 182 19.32 50.46 -0.80
CA GLN A 182 18.98 51.85 -1.15
C GLN A 182 19.07 52.10 -2.66
N ARG A 183 20.15 51.67 -3.32
CA ARG A 183 20.31 51.78 -4.78
C ARG A 183 19.26 50.97 -5.56
N LYS A 184 18.68 49.92 -4.98
CA LYS A 184 17.57 49.16 -5.60
C LYS A 184 16.21 49.79 -5.38
N LYS A 185 16.01 50.50 -4.27
CA LYS A 185 14.81 51.30 -3.99
C LYS A 185 14.77 52.60 -4.77
N PHE A 186 15.93 53.25 -4.92
CA PHE A 186 16.09 54.53 -5.58
C PHE A 186 17.21 54.41 -6.63
N PRO A 187 16.91 53.80 -7.80
CA PRO A 187 17.92 53.57 -8.81
C PRO A 187 18.43 54.89 -9.42
N PRO A 188 19.74 55.16 -9.41
CA PRO A 188 20.30 56.40 -9.95
C PRO A 188 20.25 56.48 -11.48
N ASP A 189 20.00 55.37 -12.15
CA ASP A 189 19.89 55.22 -13.60
C ASP A 189 18.44 55.33 -14.13
N ASN A 190 17.50 55.80 -13.29
CA ASN A 190 16.07 55.88 -13.58
C ASN A 190 15.41 54.53 -13.93
N SER A 191 16.07 53.41 -13.63
CA SER A 191 15.48 52.08 -13.78
C SER A 191 14.36 51.84 -12.78
N THR A 192 13.51 50.84 -13.02
CA THR A 192 12.35 50.57 -12.16
C THR A 192 12.77 50.18 -10.74
N PRO A 193 12.26 50.86 -9.69
CA PRO A 193 12.50 50.50 -8.31
C PRO A 193 12.11 49.06 -7.99
N TYR A 194 12.86 48.42 -7.10
CA TYR A 194 12.48 47.11 -6.61
C TYR A 194 11.42 47.25 -5.51
N GLY A 195 10.38 46.42 -5.58
CA GLY A 195 9.32 46.36 -4.57
C GLY A 195 9.74 45.55 -3.34
N ALA A 196 9.55 46.11 -2.15
CA ALA A 196 9.69 45.39 -0.88
C ALA A 196 8.57 44.35 -0.72
N ARG A 197 8.94 43.09 -0.46
CA ARG A 197 7.99 41.96 -0.33
C ARG A 197 8.34 41.00 0.81
N TYR A 198 8.71 41.57 1.96
CA TYR A 198 8.99 40.81 3.18
C TYR A 198 7.70 40.35 3.87
N VAL A 199 7.59 39.04 4.12
CA VAL A 199 6.45 38.40 4.80
C VAL A 199 6.81 38.01 6.23
N GLY A 200 8.10 37.83 6.53
CA GLY A 200 8.54 37.34 7.84
C GLY A 200 8.54 35.83 7.98
N SER A 201 8.47 35.12 6.85
CA SER A 201 8.60 33.66 6.77
C SER A 201 9.61 33.34 5.68
N MET A 202 10.76 32.80 6.08
CA MET A 202 11.85 32.46 5.17
C MET A 202 11.38 31.61 3.99
N VAL A 203 10.49 30.64 4.23
CA VAL A 203 9.96 29.76 3.17
C VAL A 203 9.12 30.56 2.18
N ALA A 204 8.22 31.42 2.66
CA ALA A 204 7.37 32.24 1.79
C ALA A 204 8.19 33.29 1.01
N ASP A 205 9.15 33.90 1.68
CA ASP A 205 10.03 34.93 1.13
C ASP A 205 10.95 34.34 0.05
N VAL A 206 11.56 33.18 0.30
CA VAL A 206 12.38 32.46 -0.69
C VAL A 206 11.52 31.97 -1.86
N HIS A 207 10.37 31.36 -1.60
CA HIS A 207 9.48 30.87 -2.66
C HIS A 207 9.05 32.00 -3.60
N ARG A 208 8.64 33.15 -3.04
CA ARG A 208 8.27 34.33 -3.83
C ARG A 208 9.45 34.84 -4.66
N THR A 209 10.65 34.90 -4.08
CA THR A 209 11.86 35.32 -4.81
C THR A 209 12.20 34.36 -5.96
N LEU A 210 11.98 33.05 -5.79
CA LEU A 210 12.20 32.05 -6.84
C LEU A 210 11.20 32.18 -8.00
N VAL A 211 9.92 32.46 -7.70
CA VAL A 211 8.85 32.57 -8.71
C VAL A 211 8.94 33.88 -9.50
N TYR A 212 9.09 35.01 -8.82
CA TYR A 212 9.06 36.33 -9.48
C TYR A 212 10.44 36.79 -9.97
N GLY A 213 11.52 36.18 -9.48
CA GLY A 213 12.88 36.68 -9.62
C GLY A 213 13.12 37.89 -8.71
N GLY A 214 14.27 37.95 -8.05
CA GLY A 214 14.55 39.05 -7.13
C GLY A 214 15.65 38.72 -6.13
N ILE A 215 15.68 39.48 -5.04
CA ILE A 215 16.75 39.43 -4.03
C ILE A 215 16.15 39.00 -2.69
N PHE A 216 16.66 37.92 -2.09
CA PHE A 216 16.33 37.54 -0.71
C PHE A 216 17.58 37.70 0.15
N LEU A 217 17.48 38.41 1.27
CA LEU A 217 18.61 38.69 2.15
C LEU A 217 18.21 38.53 3.63
N TYR A 218 19.09 37.88 4.38
CA TYR A 218 19.02 37.75 5.85
C TYR A 218 20.39 38.15 6.46
N PRO A 219 20.71 39.45 6.48
CA PRO A 219 22.03 39.94 6.86
C PRO A 219 22.33 39.70 8.34
N ALA A 220 23.62 39.60 8.66
CA ALA A 220 24.07 39.61 10.05
C ALA A 220 23.65 40.90 10.74
N ASN A 221 23.36 40.81 12.04
CA ASN A 221 23.05 41.96 12.89
C ASN A 221 23.65 41.75 14.29
N LYS A 222 23.55 42.75 15.16
CA LYS A 222 24.11 42.68 16.53
C LYS A 222 23.59 41.51 17.39
N LYS A 223 22.37 41.00 17.12
CA LYS A 223 21.78 39.85 17.82
C LYS A 223 22.14 38.51 17.17
N SER A 224 22.49 38.50 15.89
CA SER A 224 22.89 37.33 15.11
C SER A 224 24.14 37.67 14.27
N PRO A 225 25.33 37.67 14.90
CA PRO A 225 26.55 38.17 14.28
C PRO A 225 27.01 37.38 13.05
N ASN A 226 26.53 36.14 12.88
CA ASN A 226 26.82 35.31 11.71
C ASN A 226 25.71 35.32 10.63
N GLY A 227 24.63 36.07 10.85
CA GLY A 227 23.37 35.90 10.11
C GLY A 227 22.75 34.50 10.34
N LYS A 228 21.50 34.28 9.90
CA LYS A 228 20.97 32.90 9.76
C LYS A 228 21.50 32.36 8.42
N LYS A 229 22.40 31.37 8.45
CA LYS A 229 23.09 30.84 7.26
C LYS A 229 22.11 30.30 6.21
N ALA A 230 21.77 31.12 5.23
CA ALA A 230 21.12 30.68 3.99
C ALA A 230 21.40 31.66 2.85
N SER A 231 22.65 31.74 2.39
CA SER A 231 22.94 32.26 1.05
C SER A 231 22.83 31.08 0.07
N ILE A 232 21.93 31.14 -0.90
CA ILE A 232 21.95 30.24 -2.07
C ILE A 232 22.69 31.01 -3.18
N PRO A 233 23.98 30.74 -3.45
CA PRO A 233 24.66 31.31 -4.61
C PRO A 233 24.29 30.45 -5.82
N VAL A 234 23.45 30.96 -6.72
CA VAL A 234 23.22 30.32 -8.03
C VAL A 234 24.46 30.55 -8.90
N ARG A 235 25.46 29.66 -8.83
CA ARG A 235 26.65 29.69 -9.69
C ARG A 235 26.59 28.55 -10.72
N LYS A 236 26.72 28.90 -12.01
CA LYS A 236 26.73 28.00 -13.18
C LYS A 236 27.82 26.92 -13.08
N LYS A 237 27.48 25.66 -13.36
CA LYS A 237 28.38 24.68 -13.98
C LYS A 237 27.59 23.80 -14.96
N GLY A 238 28.08 23.71 -16.20
CA GLY A 238 27.60 22.77 -17.22
C GLY A 238 26.63 23.38 -18.22
N GLY A 239 27.06 23.52 -19.48
CA GLY A 239 26.24 23.98 -20.59
C GLY A 239 25.24 22.91 -21.03
N PHE A 240 24.00 23.33 -21.28
CA PHE A 240 23.06 22.63 -22.13
C PHE A 240 22.69 23.60 -23.25
N GLU A 241 22.83 23.13 -24.49
CA GLU A 241 22.52 23.86 -25.71
C GLU A 241 21.06 24.32 -25.74
N ASP A 242 20.83 25.56 -26.14
CA ASP A 242 19.50 26.12 -26.37
C ASP A 242 18.89 25.48 -27.63
N SER A 243 17.97 24.53 -27.45
CA SER A 243 16.97 24.20 -28.49
C SER A 243 15.66 24.94 -28.15
N PRO A 244 15.05 25.67 -29.10
CA PRO A 244 13.79 26.36 -28.87
C PRO A 244 12.64 25.34 -28.89
N ALA A 245 12.21 24.87 -27.72
CA ALA A 245 10.92 24.21 -27.59
C ALA A 245 9.83 25.28 -27.43
N THR A 246 8.91 25.31 -28.40
CA THR A 246 7.69 26.12 -28.42
C THR A 246 6.82 25.82 -27.19
N MET A 247 6.26 26.86 -26.55
CA MET A 247 5.23 26.69 -25.51
C MET A 247 4.02 26.05 -26.16
N THR A 248 3.71 24.80 -25.79
CA THR A 248 2.46 24.15 -26.18
C THR A 248 1.32 24.70 -25.33
N ASP A 249 0.32 25.24 -26.00
CA ASP A 249 -0.97 25.65 -25.45
C ASP A 249 -1.61 24.45 -24.72
N ARG A 250 -1.79 24.53 -23.40
CA ARG A 250 -2.31 23.41 -22.59
C ARG A 250 -3.83 23.42 -22.56
N SER A 251 -4.44 22.31 -22.99
CA SER A 251 -5.85 22.00 -22.78
C SER A 251 -6.16 21.83 -21.28
N PRO A 252 -7.34 22.28 -20.78
CA PRO A 252 -7.76 22.08 -19.39
C PRO A 252 -8.03 20.62 -19.01
N PHE A 253 -7.94 19.68 -19.97
CA PHE A 253 -8.09 18.25 -19.75
C PHE A 253 -6.87 17.50 -20.31
N GLU A 254 -5.78 17.53 -19.55
CA GLU A 254 -4.57 16.73 -19.81
C GLU A 254 -4.66 15.44 -18.98
N THR A 255 -4.74 14.29 -19.65
CA THR A 255 -4.95 12.97 -19.00
C THR A 255 -3.67 12.31 -18.52
N ASP A 256 -2.49 12.78 -18.94
CA ASP A 256 -1.18 12.29 -18.49
C ASP A 256 -0.60 13.20 -17.39
N MET A 257 -1.29 13.21 -16.24
CA MET A 257 -0.83 13.96 -15.07
C MET A 257 0.42 13.29 -14.47
N LEU A 258 1.49 14.07 -14.31
CA LEU A 258 2.69 13.62 -13.62
C LEU A 258 2.53 13.90 -12.13
N THR A 259 2.58 12.90 -11.27
CA THR A 259 2.64 13.11 -9.82
C THR A 259 4.07 13.44 -9.40
N LEU A 260 4.27 14.15 -8.28
CA LEU A 260 5.63 14.38 -7.76
C LEU A 260 6.33 13.05 -7.45
N THR A 261 5.57 12.05 -6.99
CA THR A 261 6.02 10.67 -6.82
C THR A 261 6.54 10.09 -8.14
N ARG A 262 5.73 10.18 -9.21
CA ARG A 262 6.11 9.73 -10.56
C ARG A 262 7.32 10.50 -11.10
N TYR A 263 7.41 11.82 -10.88
CA TYR A 263 8.57 12.64 -11.26
C TYR A 263 9.85 12.19 -10.55
N VAL A 264 9.79 11.95 -9.24
CA VAL A 264 10.94 11.47 -8.45
C VAL A 264 11.35 10.06 -8.90
N MET A 265 10.41 9.20 -9.24
CA MET A 265 10.69 7.85 -9.78
C MET A 265 11.32 7.91 -11.18
N GLU A 266 10.82 8.78 -12.07
CA GLU A 266 11.34 8.95 -13.43
C GLU A 266 12.75 9.57 -13.43
N LYS A 267 13.00 10.57 -12.57
CA LYS A 267 14.34 11.17 -12.41
C LYS A 267 15.30 10.28 -11.62
N GLY A 268 14.82 9.52 -10.64
CA GLY A 268 15.61 8.51 -9.92
C GLY A 268 16.14 7.42 -10.85
N ARG A 269 15.34 6.99 -11.84
CA ARG A 269 15.77 6.08 -12.91
C ARG A 269 16.91 6.66 -13.77
N GLN A 270 16.88 7.96 -14.06
CA GLN A 270 17.94 8.65 -14.81
C GLN A 270 19.21 8.88 -13.98
N ALA A 271 19.07 9.06 -12.67
CA ALA A 271 20.18 9.34 -11.75
C ALA A 271 20.88 8.09 -11.17
N LYS A 272 20.52 6.87 -11.61
CA LYS A 272 20.92 5.59 -10.99
C LYS A 272 20.69 5.55 -9.45
N GLY A 273 19.66 6.26 -8.97
CA GLY A 273 19.38 6.36 -7.53
C GLY A 273 18.70 5.10 -6.97
N THR A 274 19.06 4.69 -5.75
CA THR A 274 18.35 3.64 -5.02
C THR A 274 16.93 4.13 -4.64
N GLY A 275 15.94 3.23 -4.60
CA GLY A 275 14.55 3.58 -4.26
C GLY A 275 14.36 4.20 -2.86
N GLU A 276 15.40 4.17 -2.03
CA GLU A 276 15.46 4.75 -0.69
C GLU A 276 15.31 6.29 -0.70
N LEU A 277 15.86 6.96 -1.72
CA LEU A 277 15.71 8.41 -1.87
C LEU A 277 14.27 8.78 -2.21
N THR A 278 13.62 8.00 -3.09
CA THR A 278 12.20 8.17 -3.41
C THR A 278 11.33 8.00 -2.17
N GLN A 279 11.62 6.98 -1.35
CA GLN A 279 10.92 6.72 -0.10
C GLN A 279 11.10 7.86 0.92
N LEU A 280 12.33 8.36 1.06
CA LEU A 280 12.64 9.50 1.92
C LEU A 280 11.88 10.77 1.49
N LEU A 281 11.88 11.07 0.19
CA LEU A 281 11.20 12.24 -0.37
C LEU A 281 9.67 12.14 -0.21
N ASN A 282 9.10 10.94 -0.35
CA ASN A 282 7.68 10.70 -0.11
C ASN A 282 7.30 10.89 1.36
N SER A 283 8.12 10.39 2.29
CA SER A 283 7.92 10.63 3.73
C SER A 283 8.01 12.11 4.10
N MET A 284 9.00 12.82 3.54
CA MET A 284 9.12 14.27 3.73
C MET A 284 7.90 15.02 3.16
N LEU A 285 7.42 14.61 1.99
CA LEU A 285 6.22 15.19 1.40
C LEU A 285 5.00 14.99 2.31
N THR A 286 4.89 13.81 2.94
CA THR A 286 3.73 13.49 3.77
C THR A 286 3.75 14.29 5.09
N ALA A 287 4.92 14.46 5.70
CA ALA A 287 5.11 15.42 6.80
C ALA A 287 4.64 16.84 6.42
N ILE A 288 5.00 17.32 5.22
CA ILE A 288 4.60 18.63 4.72
C ILE A 288 3.07 18.73 4.56
N LYS A 289 2.39 17.67 4.11
CA LYS A 289 0.92 17.62 4.04
C LYS A 289 0.29 17.75 5.43
N ALA A 290 0.79 16.97 6.39
CA ALA A 290 0.31 16.97 7.77
C ALA A 290 0.50 18.36 8.41
N ILE A 291 1.67 18.98 8.24
CA ILE A 291 1.94 20.33 8.70
C ILE A 291 1.01 21.34 8.03
N SER A 292 0.84 21.28 6.72
CA SER A 292 -0.06 22.18 5.98
C SER A 292 -1.51 22.08 6.48
N SER A 293 -1.97 20.87 6.80
CA SER A 293 -3.28 20.61 7.39
C SER A 293 -3.39 21.20 8.80
N ALA A 294 -2.37 20.97 9.64
CA ALA A 294 -2.32 21.48 11.01
C ALA A 294 -2.29 23.01 11.05
N VAL A 295 -1.47 23.66 10.21
CA VAL A 295 -1.40 25.12 10.07
C VAL A 295 -2.77 25.70 9.68
N ARG A 296 -3.48 25.08 8.73
CA ARG A 296 -4.83 25.51 8.32
C ARG A 296 -5.86 25.42 9.45
N LYS A 297 -5.70 24.47 10.36
CA LYS A 297 -6.60 24.23 11.50
C LYS A 297 -6.14 24.90 12.80
N ALA A 298 -4.97 25.57 12.80
CA ALA A 298 -4.28 25.99 14.01
C ALA A 298 -5.10 26.93 14.90
N GLY A 299 -5.91 27.81 14.31
CA GLY A 299 -6.78 28.72 15.05
C GLY A 299 -8.01 28.08 15.69
N LEU A 300 -8.51 26.98 15.11
CA LEU A 300 -9.63 26.21 15.66
C LEU A 300 -9.16 25.21 16.73
N ALA A 301 -7.91 24.77 16.63
CA ALA A 301 -7.31 23.76 17.49
C ALA A 301 -6.47 24.35 18.64
N ASN A 302 -6.54 25.66 18.90
CA ASN A 302 -5.75 26.36 19.93
C ASN A 302 -4.23 26.08 19.85
N LEU A 303 -3.71 25.90 18.64
CA LEU A 303 -2.29 25.60 18.38
C LEU A 303 -1.42 26.86 18.29
N TYR A 304 -1.98 28.04 18.55
CA TYR A 304 -1.23 29.29 18.68
C TYR A 304 -0.66 29.45 20.11
N GLY A 305 0.49 30.11 20.21
CA GLY A 305 1.17 30.39 21.48
C GLY A 305 2.42 29.54 21.74
N ILE A 306 3.02 29.76 22.91
CA ILE A 306 4.31 29.21 23.33
C ILE A 306 4.09 27.80 23.92
N ALA A 307 5.01 26.88 23.66
CA ALA A 307 4.99 25.49 24.11
C ALA A 307 5.57 25.29 25.51
N GLY A 308 6.05 26.35 26.16
CA GLY A 308 6.66 26.32 27.50
C GLY A 308 8.09 25.76 27.54
N SER A 309 8.77 25.66 26.39
CA SER A 309 10.15 25.14 26.27
C SER A 309 11.03 26.09 25.45
N VAL A 310 12.36 25.93 25.59
CA VAL A 310 13.39 26.73 24.90
C VAL A 310 14.24 25.81 24.02
N ASN A 311 14.46 26.17 22.75
CA ASN A 311 15.22 25.36 21.79
C ASN A 311 16.74 25.48 21.97
N VAL A 312 17.53 24.82 21.11
CA VAL A 312 19.01 24.85 21.17
C VAL A 312 19.62 26.22 20.92
N THR A 313 18.91 27.14 20.29
CA THR A 313 19.37 28.52 20.04
C THR A 313 18.99 29.49 21.16
N GLY A 314 18.24 29.04 22.18
CA GLY A 314 17.83 29.85 23.33
C GLY A 314 16.51 30.60 23.12
N ASP A 315 15.76 30.28 22.06
CA ASP A 315 14.49 30.93 21.72
C ASP A 315 13.28 30.17 22.31
N GLU A 316 12.22 30.90 22.71
CA GLU A 316 10.95 30.31 23.15
C GLU A 316 10.25 29.57 21.99
N VAL A 317 9.94 28.29 22.19
CA VAL A 317 9.40 27.43 21.13
C VAL A 317 7.89 27.60 21.02
N LYS A 318 7.36 27.79 19.81
CA LYS A 318 5.91 27.82 19.59
C LYS A 318 5.35 26.40 19.51
N LYS A 319 4.08 26.22 19.91
CA LYS A 319 3.40 24.91 19.84
C LYS A 319 3.41 24.30 18.44
N LEU A 320 3.33 25.15 17.40
CA LEU A 320 3.36 24.72 16.01
C LEU A 320 4.75 24.26 15.55
N ASP A 321 5.81 24.81 16.15
CA ASP A 321 7.20 24.42 15.87
C ASP A 321 7.47 23.03 16.47
N VAL A 322 7.00 22.79 17.71
CA VAL A 322 7.04 21.44 18.33
C VAL A 322 6.26 20.41 17.51
N LEU A 323 5.05 20.77 17.07
CA LEU A 323 4.22 19.87 16.26
C LEU A 323 4.86 19.58 14.90
N SER A 324 5.33 20.60 14.20
CA SER A 324 5.95 20.44 12.88
C SER A 324 7.24 19.62 12.95
N ASN A 325 8.07 19.87 13.96
CA ASN A 325 9.27 19.10 14.22
C ASN A 325 8.95 17.63 14.53
N SER A 326 7.96 17.38 15.40
CA SER A 326 7.52 16.01 15.72
C SER A 326 6.98 15.29 14.49
N LEU A 327 6.20 15.97 13.64
CA LEU A 327 5.68 15.41 12.40
C LEU A 327 6.82 15.07 11.43
N VAL A 328 7.76 15.99 11.18
CA VAL A 328 8.90 15.73 10.29
C VAL A 328 9.74 14.56 10.80
N ILE A 329 10.07 14.54 12.09
CA ILE A 329 10.86 13.45 12.69
C ILE A 329 10.12 12.13 12.57
N ASN A 330 8.86 12.07 13.00
CA ASN A 330 8.08 10.84 12.94
C ASN A 330 7.95 10.32 11.51
N MET A 331 7.77 11.20 10.52
CA MET A 331 7.61 10.79 9.13
C MET A 331 8.92 10.44 8.45
N LEU A 332 10.02 11.11 8.78
CA LEU A 332 11.35 10.73 8.29
C LEU A 332 11.84 9.44 8.96
N GLN A 333 11.51 9.20 10.23
CA GLN A 333 11.71 7.91 10.88
C GLN A 333 10.82 6.83 10.24
N SER A 334 9.58 7.19 9.86
CA SER A 334 8.68 6.30 9.11
C SER A 334 9.07 6.07 7.65
N SER A 335 10.13 6.72 7.17
CA SER A 335 10.73 6.41 5.86
C SER A 335 11.66 5.21 5.90
N TYR A 336 12.26 4.90 7.05
CA TYR A 336 13.29 3.85 7.22
C TYR A 336 14.54 3.98 6.38
N SER A 337 14.69 5.13 5.73
CA SER A 337 15.88 5.53 4.99
C SER A 337 16.78 6.43 5.85
N THR A 338 16.41 6.72 7.10
CA THR A 338 17.11 7.66 7.98
C THR A 338 17.69 6.94 9.20
N CYS A 339 18.99 7.11 9.41
CA CYS A 339 19.70 6.56 10.57
C CYS A 339 19.82 7.59 11.71
N VAL A 340 20.06 8.86 11.36
CA VAL A 340 20.26 9.97 12.28
C VAL A 340 19.54 11.20 11.72
N LEU A 341 18.74 11.84 12.56
CA LEU A 341 18.04 13.09 12.25
C LEU A 341 18.53 14.19 13.18
N VAL A 342 18.78 15.37 12.62
CA VAL A 342 19.18 16.56 13.38
C VAL A 342 18.19 17.68 13.05
N SER A 343 17.69 18.35 14.08
CA SER A 343 16.75 19.46 13.97
C SER A 343 17.17 20.58 14.91
N GLU A 344 16.90 21.83 14.54
CA GLU A 344 17.14 23.01 15.40
C GLU A 344 16.23 23.04 16.64
N GLU A 345 15.27 22.13 16.73
CA GLU A 345 14.37 21.99 17.87
C GLU A 345 14.81 20.87 18.84
N ASN A 346 15.84 20.07 18.50
CA ASN A 346 16.32 18.97 19.32
C ASN A 346 17.76 19.20 19.79
N LYS A 347 18.00 19.08 21.10
CA LYS A 347 19.35 19.17 21.70
C LYS A 347 20.29 18.03 21.29
N GLU A 348 19.72 16.86 21.05
CA GLU A 348 20.45 15.65 20.68
C GLU A 348 19.97 15.12 19.32
N ALA A 349 20.85 14.44 18.61
CA ALA A 349 20.51 13.78 17.36
C ALA A 349 19.53 12.63 17.62
N VAL A 350 18.46 12.55 16.82
CA VAL A 350 17.45 11.51 16.95
C VAL A 350 17.87 10.29 16.15
N ILE A 351 18.04 9.14 16.83
CA ILE A 351 18.43 7.87 16.22
C ILE A 351 17.17 7.02 15.95
N THR A 352 17.01 6.56 14.71
CA THR A 352 15.84 5.77 14.29
C THR A 352 15.98 4.31 14.72
N ALA A 353 15.00 3.78 15.47
CA ALA A 353 14.92 2.36 15.84
C ALA A 353 14.57 1.48 14.63
N LYS A 354 15.16 0.28 14.54
CA LYS A 354 15.07 -0.63 13.37
C LYS A 354 13.65 -1.12 13.00
N GLU A 355 12.65 -0.98 13.86
CA GLU A 355 11.45 -1.86 13.84
C GLU A 355 10.12 -1.23 13.44
N LYS A 356 9.96 0.09 13.46
CA LYS A 356 8.69 0.71 13.00
C LYS A 356 8.64 0.55 11.46
N ARG A 357 7.52 0.34 10.75
CA ARG A 357 7.25 0.68 9.30
C ARG A 357 5.73 0.79 9.09
N THR A 358 5.19 1.96 8.63
CA THR A 358 3.97 2.22 7.75
C THR A 358 3.03 3.43 8.01
N THR A 359 1.98 3.62 7.16
CA THR A 359 1.42 4.84 6.48
C THR A 359 0.27 5.63 7.20
N GLU A 360 0.01 6.89 6.77
CA GLU A 360 -0.63 8.00 7.55
C GLU A 360 -2.17 8.25 7.53
N ASP A 361 -2.99 7.68 6.64
CA ASP A 361 -4.47 7.89 6.72
C ASP A 361 -5.15 6.83 7.60
N GLU A 362 -6.19 7.19 8.38
CA GLU A 362 -7.00 6.20 9.12
C GLU A 362 -7.51 5.12 8.16
N PRO A 363 -7.31 3.83 8.46
CA PRO A 363 -7.82 2.75 7.64
C PRO A 363 -9.34 2.84 7.51
N SER A 364 -9.83 2.67 6.29
CA SER A 364 -11.25 2.69 5.97
C SER A 364 -11.61 1.57 5.00
N GLU A 365 -12.90 1.29 4.86
CA GLU A 365 -13.42 0.31 3.89
C GLU A 365 -12.94 0.58 2.45
N LYS A 366 -12.63 1.84 2.10
CA LYS A 366 -12.08 2.20 0.79
C LYS A 366 -10.71 1.58 0.51
N ASP A 367 -9.92 1.31 1.55
CA ASP A 367 -8.60 0.68 1.39
C ASP A 367 -8.72 -0.78 0.90
N ALA A 368 -9.88 -1.41 1.05
CA ALA A 368 -10.17 -2.74 0.51
C ALA A 368 -10.73 -2.71 -0.93
N LEU A 369 -11.18 -1.55 -1.41
CA LEU A 369 -11.73 -1.37 -2.77
C LEU A 369 -10.60 -1.20 -3.80
N GLN A 370 -9.64 -2.11 -3.80
CA GLN A 370 -8.52 -2.13 -4.72
C GLN A 370 -8.74 -3.16 -5.84
N PRO A 371 -8.22 -2.91 -7.06
CA PRO A 371 -8.26 -3.91 -8.12
C PRO A 371 -7.35 -5.09 -7.77
N GLY A 372 -7.73 -6.31 -8.14
CA GLY A 372 -6.98 -7.55 -7.81
C GLY A 372 -5.53 -7.57 -8.29
N ARG A 373 -5.20 -6.78 -9.33
CA ARG A 373 -3.81 -6.55 -9.77
C ARG A 373 -2.90 -5.94 -8.69
N ASN A 374 -3.46 -5.38 -7.62
CA ASN A 374 -2.73 -4.81 -6.49
C ASN A 374 -2.50 -5.82 -5.34
N ILE A 375 -2.95 -7.07 -5.49
CA ILE A 375 -2.68 -8.13 -4.52
C ILE A 375 -1.17 -8.33 -4.41
N VAL A 376 -0.67 -8.36 -3.17
CA VAL A 376 0.74 -8.63 -2.85
C VAL A 376 0.96 -10.10 -2.46
N ALA A 377 -0.08 -10.77 -1.96
CA ALA A 377 -0.10 -12.21 -1.75
C ALA A 377 -1.54 -12.72 -1.75
N ALA A 378 -1.79 -13.90 -2.31
CA ALA A 378 -3.11 -14.53 -2.31
C ALA A 378 -2.97 -16.05 -2.26
N GLY A 379 -4.05 -16.70 -1.88
CA GLY A 379 -4.08 -18.14 -1.79
C GLY A 379 -5.39 -18.69 -1.29
N TYR A 380 -5.39 -20.00 -1.08
CA TYR A 380 -6.50 -20.69 -0.44
C TYR A 380 -5.99 -21.89 0.36
N ALA A 381 -6.73 -22.23 1.41
CA ALA A 381 -6.63 -23.50 2.09
C ALA A 381 -7.73 -24.43 1.58
N LEU A 382 -7.38 -25.67 1.24
CA LEU A 382 -8.32 -26.72 0.87
C LEU A 382 -8.41 -27.73 2.02
N TYR A 383 -9.62 -27.94 2.54
CA TYR A 383 -9.95 -28.97 3.53
C TYR A 383 -10.57 -30.18 2.80
N GLY A 384 -9.74 -30.93 2.09
CA GLY A 384 -10.12 -32.14 1.38
C GLY A 384 -9.71 -33.41 2.12
N SER A 385 -9.37 -34.46 1.36
CA SER A 385 -8.77 -35.68 1.91
C SER A 385 -7.47 -35.39 2.69
N ALA A 386 -6.71 -34.40 2.25
CA ALA A 386 -5.62 -33.76 2.98
C ALA A 386 -5.90 -32.25 3.10
N THR A 387 -5.22 -31.59 4.04
CA THR A 387 -5.26 -30.12 4.11
C THR A 387 -4.09 -29.53 3.37
N LEU A 388 -4.38 -28.68 2.40
CA LEU A 388 -3.40 -28.02 1.54
C LEU A 388 -3.55 -26.51 1.65
N VAL A 389 -2.45 -25.78 1.48
CA VAL A 389 -2.42 -24.34 1.28
C VAL A 389 -1.72 -24.07 -0.04
N ALA A 390 -2.43 -23.46 -0.98
CA ALA A 390 -1.85 -22.86 -2.17
C ALA A 390 -1.55 -21.40 -1.88
N LEU A 391 -0.29 -20.97 -2.08
CA LEU A 391 0.15 -19.61 -1.80
C LEU A 391 0.87 -19.02 -3.02
N SER A 392 0.53 -17.79 -3.37
CA SER A 392 1.24 -16.95 -4.32
C SER A 392 1.68 -15.65 -3.66
N THR A 393 2.94 -15.29 -3.84
CA THR A 393 3.51 -14.00 -3.43
C THR A 393 4.04 -13.20 -4.62
N GLY A 394 3.52 -13.48 -5.83
CA GLY A 394 3.90 -12.81 -7.08
C GLY A 394 5.07 -13.43 -7.86
N GLN A 395 5.74 -14.47 -7.34
CA GLN A 395 6.85 -15.15 -8.03
C GLN A 395 6.50 -16.55 -8.59
N GLY A 396 5.27 -16.99 -8.38
CA GLY A 396 4.84 -18.35 -8.66
C GLY A 396 3.72 -18.74 -7.71
N VAL A 397 3.26 -19.98 -7.84
CA VAL A 397 2.30 -20.60 -6.92
C VAL A 397 2.98 -21.82 -6.32
N ASP A 398 2.93 -21.94 -5.00
CA ASP A 398 3.53 -23.05 -4.25
C ASP A 398 2.46 -23.74 -3.42
N LEU A 399 2.55 -25.07 -3.31
CA LEU A 399 1.60 -25.89 -2.54
C LEU A 399 2.27 -26.45 -1.29
N PHE A 400 1.63 -26.24 -0.15
CA PHE A 400 2.04 -26.76 1.13
C PHE A 400 0.98 -27.70 1.68
N MET A 401 1.38 -28.84 2.22
CA MET A 401 0.48 -29.81 2.85
C MET A 401 0.67 -29.80 4.36
N LEU A 402 -0.44 -29.80 5.10
CA LEU A 402 -0.41 -29.95 6.55
C LEU A 402 0.01 -31.37 6.90
N ASP A 403 1.12 -31.52 7.62
CA ASP A 403 1.44 -32.73 8.37
C ASP A 403 0.74 -32.65 9.73
N PRO A 404 -0.29 -33.48 10.00
CA PRO A 404 -1.03 -33.42 11.26
C PRO A 404 -0.22 -33.84 12.48
N ALA A 405 0.82 -34.65 12.32
CA ALA A 405 1.68 -35.11 13.41
C ALA A 405 2.65 -34.01 13.85
N LEU A 406 3.19 -33.26 12.89
CA LEU A 406 4.08 -32.12 13.15
C LEU A 406 3.30 -30.82 13.44
N GLY A 407 2.07 -30.70 12.96
CA GLY A 407 1.31 -29.47 13.01
C GLY A 407 1.88 -28.38 12.10
N GLU A 408 2.59 -28.77 11.03
CA GLU A 408 3.33 -27.87 10.15
C GLU A 408 2.91 -28.03 8.68
N PHE A 409 2.94 -26.93 7.94
CA PHE A 409 2.73 -26.93 6.49
C PHE A 409 4.04 -27.18 5.78
N VAL A 410 4.18 -28.30 5.09
CA VAL A 410 5.39 -28.71 4.38
C VAL A 410 5.22 -28.49 2.88
N LEU A 411 6.20 -27.89 2.23
CA LEU A 411 6.21 -27.69 0.78
C LEU A 411 6.16 -29.05 0.06
N VAL A 412 5.15 -29.26 -0.78
CA VAL A 412 4.98 -30.49 -1.56
C VAL A 412 5.17 -30.27 -3.06
N GLU A 413 4.79 -29.09 -3.56
CA GLU A 413 4.98 -28.71 -4.95
C GLU A 413 5.39 -27.25 -5.05
N LYS A 414 6.40 -26.97 -5.88
CA LYS A 414 6.99 -25.64 -6.05
C LYS A 414 6.77 -25.13 -7.47
N ASP A 415 6.45 -23.84 -7.60
CA ASP A 415 6.19 -23.17 -8.87
C ASP A 415 5.22 -23.92 -9.80
N ILE A 416 4.04 -24.30 -9.25
CA ILE A 416 3.04 -25.04 -10.02
C ILE A 416 2.56 -24.20 -11.21
N ARG A 417 2.52 -24.85 -12.38
CA ARG A 417 2.02 -24.26 -13.62
C ARG A 417 0.83 -25.05 -14.13
N ILE A 418 -0.27 -24.36 -14.38
CA ILE A 418 -1.44 -24.95 -15.01
C ILE A 418 -1.09 -25.42 -16.44
N LYS A 419 -1.63 -26.57 -16.85
CA LYS A 419 -1.47 -27.07 -18.22
C LYS A 419 -2.14 -26.11 -19.21
N LYS A 420 -1.47 -25.83 -20.34
CA LYS A 420 -2.01 -24.95 -21.40
C LYS A 420 -3.41 -25.34 -21.89
N LYS A 421 -3.72 -26.64 -21.90
CA LYS A 421 -5.04 -27.17 -22.26
C LYS A 421 -5.34 -28.41 -21.42
N GLY A 422 -6.45 -28.40 -20.70
CA GLY A 422 -6.96 -29.56 -19.98
C GLY A 422 -8.04 -30.32 -20.76
N LYS A 423 -8.58 -31.37 -20.13
CA LYS A 423 -9.66 -32.21 -20.68
C LYS A 423 -10.88 -32.26 -19.74
N ILE A 424 -11.00 -31.28 -18.85
CA ILE A 424 -12.07 -31.20 -17.85
C ILE A 424 -12.76 -29.85 -17.97
N PHE A 425 -14.09 -29.83 -17.92
CA PHE A 425 -14.87 -28.63 -17.66
C PHE A 425 -15.65 -28.78 -16.36
N SER A 426 -15.82 -27.67 -15.64
CA SER A 426 -16.49 -27.61 -14.35
C SER A 426 -17.47 -26.47 -14.30
N LEU A 427 -18.77 -26.80 -14.27
CA LEU A 427 -19.88 -25.87 -14.11
C LEU A 427 -21.12 -26.60 -13.58
N ASN A 428 -22.05 -25.85 -12.98
CA ASN A 428 -23.32 -26.41 -12.53
C ASN A 428 -24.33 -26.44 -13.69
N GLU A 429 -24.45 -27.58 -14.35
CA GLU A 429 -25.40 -27.79 -15.46
C GLU A 429 -26.88 -27.74 -15.04
N GLY A 430 -27.20 -27.74 -13.74
CA GLY A 430 -28.55 -27.46 -13.26
C GLY A 430 -29.08 -26.08 -13.70
N TYR A 431 -28.19 -25.16 -14.06
CA TYR A 431 -28.53 -23.85 -14.63
C TYR A 431 -28.59 -23.82 -16.17
N ALA A 432 -28.55 -24.96 -16.86
CA ALA A 432 -28.51 -25.01 -18.33
C ALA A 432 -29.62 -24.19 -19.02
N LYS A 433 -30.82 -24.15 -18.44
CA LYS A 433 -31.95 -23.34 -18.92
C LYS A 433 -31.65 -21.82 -18.95
N TYR A 434 -30.72 -21.36 -18.11
CA TYR A 434 -30.43 -19.94 -17.86
C TYR A 434 -29.07 -19.49 -18.39
N PHE A 435 -28.31 -20.37 -19.04
CA PHE A 435 -27.04 -20.02 -19.64
C PHE A 435 -27.23 -19.06 -20.82
N ASP A 436 -26.23 -18.20 -21.02
CA ASP A 436 -26.12 -17.45 -22.26
C ASP A 436 -25.76 -18.37 -23.45
N ALA A 437 -25.88 -17.84 -24.67
CA ALA A 437 -25.62 -18.58 -25.88
C ALA A 437 -24.18 -19.10 -25.95
N ALA A 438 -23.20 -18.29 -25.52
CA ALA A 438 -21.78 -18.63 -25.57
C ALA A 438 -21.43 -19.80 -24.63
N THR A 439 -21.94 -19.78 -23.40
CA THR A 439 -21.79 -20.87 -22.42
C THR A 439 -22.45 -22.13 -22.93
N THR A 440 -23.67 -22.02 -23.47
CA THR A 440 -24.41 -23.17 -24.03
C THR A 440 -23.64 -23.81 -25.18
N GLU A 441 -23.17 -23.01 -26.13
CA GLU A 441 -22.36 -23.46 -27.26
C GLU A 441 -21.05 -24.09 -26.81
N TYR A 442 -20.36 -23.48 -25.84
CA TYR A 442 -19.12 -24.01 -25.30
C TYR A 442 -19.33 -25.39 -24.68
N VAL A 443 -20.33 -25.56 -23.81
CA VAL A 443 -20.63 -26.84 -23.15
C VAL A 443 -21.00 -27.90 -24.20
N GLN A 444 -21.78 -27.56 -25.21
CA GLN A 444 -22.10 -28.47 -26.32
C GLN A 444 -20.83 -28.92 -27.06
N LYS A 445 -19.94 -28.00 -27.43
CA LYS A 445 -18.66 -28.32 -28.07
C LYS A 445 -17.74 -29.19 -27.21
N LYS A 446 -17.87 -29.13 -25.88
CA LYS A 446 -17.09 -29.98 -24.96
C LYS A 446 -17.66 -31.39 -24.83
N LYS A 447 -18.98 -31.55 -24.97
CA LYS A 447 -19.67 -32.85 -24.94
C LYS A 447 -19.63 -33.57 -26.29
N PHE A 448 -19.77 -32.81 -27.37
CA PHE A 448 -19.84 -33.30 -28.75
C PHE A 448 -18.81 -32.57 -29.62
N PRO A 449 -17.52 -32.86 -29.46
CA PRO A 449 -16.47 -32.26 -30.27
C PRO A 449 -16.58 -32.67 -31.74
N GLU A 450 -16.61 -31.68 -32.64
CA GLU A 450 -16.71 -31.88 -34.09
C GLU A 450 -15.37 -32.21 -34.76
N ASP A 451 -14.26 -31.99 -34.06
CA ASP A 451 -12.89 -32.24 -34.54
C ASP A 451 -12.43 -33.70 -34.38
N GLY A 452 -13.33 -34.60 -33.97
CA GLY A 452 -13.04 -36.01 -33.71
C GLY A 452 -12.26 -36.26 -32.42
N SER A 453 -11.99 -35.23 -31.60
CA SER A 453 -11.33 -35.39 -30.31
C SER A 453 -12.26 -36.05 -29.28
N ALA A 454 -11.69 -36.59 -28.20
CA ALA A 454 -12.50 -37.14 -27.12
C ALA A 454 -13.26 -36.03 -26.37
N PRO A 455 -14.52 -36.25 -25.96
CA PRO A 455 -15.25 -35.33 -25.10
C PRO A 455 -14.50 -35.00 -23.82
N TYR A 456 -14.73 -33.81 -23.28
CA TYR A 456 -14.16 -33.41 -22.00
C TYR A 456 -14.93 -34.09 -20.86
N GLY A 457 -14.22 -34.47 -19.80
CA GLY A 457 -14.85 -34.95 -18.57
C GLY A 457 -15.54 -33.81 -17.84
N ALA A 458 -16.80 -34.01 -17.44
CA ALA A 458 -17.49 -33.10 -16.54
C ALA A 458 -17.09 -33.41 -15.08
N ARG A 459 -16.72 -32.39 -14.32
CA ARG A 459 -16.50 -32.49 -12.86
C ARG A 459 -17.06 -31.25 -12.22
N TYR A 460 -17.88 -31.37 -11.18
CA TYR A 460 -18.38 -30.24 -10.42
C TYR A 460 -18.55 -30.68 -8.97
N VAL A 461 -17.70 -30.17 -8.08
CA VAL A 461 -17.71 -30.52 -6.65
C VAL A 461 -18.73 -29.64 -5.91
N GLY A 462 -18.91 -28.39 -6.36
CA GLY A 462 -19.83 -27.45 -5.72
C GLY A 462 -19.19 -26.60 -4.61
N SER A 463 -17.88 -26.74 -4.40
CA SER A 463 -17.03 -25.78 -3.67
C SER A 463 -16.03 -25.18 -4.65
N MET A 464 -15.94 -23.85 -4.68
CA MET A 464 -15.06 -23.14 -5.59
C MET A 464 -13.60 -23.53 -5.34
N VAL A 465 -13.16 -23.61 -4.08
CA VAL A 465 -11.79 -24.00 -3.73
C VAL A 465 -11.43 -25.38 -4.28
N ALA A 466 -12.34 -26.36 -4.15
CA ALA A 466 -12.10 -27.71 -4.66
C ALA A 466 -12.06 -27.77 -6.19
N ASP A 467 -12.97 -27.06 -6.86
CA ASP A 467 -13.02 -27.02 -8.33
C ASP A 467 -11.85 -26.23 -8.94
N VAL A 468 -11.44 -25.12 -8.33
CA VAL A 468 -10.27 -24.32 -8.71
C VAL A 468 -8.98 -25.10 -8.46
N HIS A 469 -8.81 -25.75 -7.31
CA HIS A 469 -7.61 -26.55 -7.03
C HIS A 469 -7.42 -27.67 -8.04
N ARG A 470 -8.49 -28.41 -8.35
CA ARG A 470 -8.45 -29.44 -9.41
C ARG A 470 -8.08 -28.84 -10.76
N THR A 471 -8.62 -27.67 -11.10
CA THR A 471 -8.32 -26.98 -12.36
C THR A 471 -6.85 -26.56 -12.42
N LEU A 472 -6.28 -26.08 -11.33
CA LEU A 472 -4.86 -25.72 -11.23
C LEU A 472 -3.95 -26.93 -11.47
N VAL A 473 -4.24 -28.07 -10.82
CA VAL A 473 -3.38 -29.26 -10.85
C VAL A 473 -3.56 -30.08 -12.13
N TYR A 474 -4.81 -30.31 -12.57
CA TYR A 474 -5.09 -31.17 -13.73
C TYR A 474 -5.20 -30.41 -15.05
N GLY A 475 -5.37 -29.10 -14.99
CA GLY A 475 -5.75 -28.28 -16.14
C GLY A 475 -7.22 -28.48 -16.51
N GLY A 476 -7.77 -27.52 -17.24
CA GLY A 476 -9.18 -27.55 -17.65
C GLY A 476 -9.76 -26.15 -17.54
N ILE A 477 -11.08 -26.09 -17.33
CA ILE A 477 -11.77 -24.84 -17.11
C ILE A 477 -12.80 -24.98 -15.98
N PHE A 478 -12.83 -23.99 -15.10
CA PHE A 478 -13.91 -23.79 -14.14
C PHE A 478 -14.71 -22.56 -14.58
N MET A 479 -16.04 -22.66 -14.55
CA MET A 479 -16.93 -21.59 -14.98
C MET A 479 -18.08 -21.41 -13.99
N TYR A 480 -18.31 -20.16 -13.61
CA TYR A 480 -19.47 -19.73 -12.86
C TYR A 480 -20.11 -18.51 -13.54
N PRO A 481 -20.74 -18.70 -14.72
CA PRO A 481 -21.18 -17.60 -15.57
C PRO A 481 -22.35 -16.84 -14.94
N ALA A 482 -22.54 -15.59 -15.39
CA ALA A 482 -23.76 -14.85 -15.14
C ALA A 482 -24.96 -15.63 -15.70
N ASN A 483 -26.11 -15.50 -15.04
CA ASN A 483 -27.35 -16.09 -15.51
C ASN A 483 -28.53 -15.14 -15.21
N GLN A 484 -29.72 -15.47 -15.70
CA GLN A 484 -30.90 -14.60 -15.55
C GLN A 484 -31.29 -14.32 -14.09
N LYS A 485 -30.99 -15.23 -13.15
CA LYS A 485 -31.23 -15.04 -11.72
C LYS A 485 -30.10 -14.31 -11.01
N SER A 486 -28.90 -14.33 -11.57
CA SER A 486 -27.70 -13.70 -11.03
C SER A 486 -26.93 -13.00 -12.16
N PRO A 487 -27.36 -11.79 -12.58
CA PRO A 487 -26.82 -11.09 -13.74
C PRO A 487 -25.33 -10.70 -13.62
N LYS A 488 -24.79 -10.72 -12.39
CA LYS A 488 -23.37 -10.48 -12.09
C LYS A 488 -22.61 -11.76 -11.68
N GLY A 489 -23.22 -12.94 -11.85
CA GLY A 489 -22.75 -14.19 -11.23
C GLY A 489 -23.15 -14.30 -9.75
N LYS A 490 -22.99 -15.49 -9.14
CA LYS A 490 -23.26 -15.70 -7.70
C LYS A 490 -22.05 -15.40 -6.81
N VAL A 491 -20.85 -15.56 -7.36
CA VAL A 491 -19.60 -15.46 -6.63
C VAL A 491 -19.24 -13.99 -6.38
N THR A 492 -19.07 -13.61 -5.12
CA THR A 492 -18.75 -12.23 -4.70
C THR A 492 -17.38 -11.77 -5.22
N SER A 493 -17.35 -10.64 -5.93
CA SER A 493 -16.17 -10.15 -6.66
C SER A 493 -14.96 -9.82 -5.81
N TYR A 494 -15.13 -9.44 -4.54
CA TYR A 494 -14.03 -8.98 -3.69
C TYR A 494 -13.26 -10.10 -2.99
N VAL A 495 -13.93 -11.24 -2.77
CA VAL A 495 -13.45 -12.28 -1.88
C VAL A 495 -13.00 -13.51 -2.66
N HIS A 496 -13.73 -13.93 -3.71
CA HIS A 496 -13.38 -15.18 -4.40
C HIS A 496 -12.72 -14.98 -5.78
N TRP A 497 -13.03 -13.92 -6.53
CA TRP A 497 -12.48 -13.71 -7.89
C TRP A 497 -11.11 -13.03 -7.94
N LEU A 498 -10.75 -12.25 -6.92
CA LEU A 498 -9.44 -11.56 -6.92
C LEU A 498 -8.29 -12.51 -6.52
N PRO A 499 -8.49 -13.50 -5.61
CA PRO A 499 -7.45 -14.45 -5.27
C PRO A 499 -7.29 -15.66 -6.22
N GLY A 500 -8.37 -16.09 -6.89
CA GLY A 500 -8.38 -17.26 -7.80
C GLY A 500 -8.02 -16.89 -9.24
#